data_AF-A0A409YFI2-F1
#
_entry.id   AF-A0A409YFI2-F1
#
_cell.length_a   1.000
_cell.length_b   1.000
_cell.length_c   1.000
_cell.angle_alpha   90.00
_cell.angle_beta   90.00
_cell.angle_gamma   90.00
#
_symmetry.space_group_name_H-M   'P 1'
#
loop_
_entity.id
_entity.type
_entity.pdbx_description
1 polymer ?
#
loop_
_entity_poly.entity_id
_entity_poly.type
_entity_poly.pdbx_seq_one_letter_code
_entity_poly.pdbx_strand_id
1 'polypeptide(L)'
;MKKFNQTPARKYPTTQHLLNKSQCDHRLAILKEAYDDALKSYPIYLPRPRAADIFALPRIHTILAETPPHIQITKEMLNITETTLPAIMGDVKAVINSKLLSLVRQGLRNASYDEATVLELATTVFRGPSSSERGMTASEATSCTVSSSRNKDEQANNLFDLLSVLNGDIWNTSGSITFDCTGHNAACRLLKLCEVDPTTTTISEMNELDPIIECIGCNKLRSGRLVMTWSRAIKHALNCRHANNPSNFVLIRGTEAQKARLGIKASLEKGPYLRYKYRNAPPARSVCMHCGHQEDMPGAMRLHLQDIHSGSLSAEFRLWPSRARDSRNMGCDWEDFKEEEEEEEEEYDDSEDDDENESEEEEQESESEGDEYSDE
;
A
#
# COMPACT_ATOMS: atom_id res chain seq x y z
N MET A 1 -30.09 -8.59 16.22
CA MET A 1 -29.51 -9.02 14.93
C MET A 1 -30.12 -8.18 13.81
N LYS A 2 -29.35 -7.24 13.21
CA LYS A 2 -29.84 -6.39 12.11
C LYS A 2 -29.73 -7.19 10.80
N LYS A 3 -30.86 -7.36 10.09
CA LYS A 3 -30.92 -7.99 8.77
C LYS A 3 -30.06 -7.15 7.81
N PHE A 4 -29.01 -7.73 7.23
CA PHE A 4 -28.28 -7.11 6.13
C PHE A 4 -29.24 -7.02 4.94
N ASN A 5 -29.61 -5.80 4.56
CA ASN A 5 -30.37 -5.56 3.33
C ASN A 5 -29.50 -6.02 2.15
N GLN A 6 -29.84 -7.17 1.58
CA GLN A 6 -29.29 -7.63 0.32
C GLN A 6 -29.63 -6.58 -0.74
N THR A 7 -28.60 -6.00 -1.34
CA THR A 7 -28.76 -5.12 -2.51
C THR A 7 -29.53 -5.92 -3.57
N PRO A 8 -30.61 -5.37 -4.16
CA PRO A 8 -31.39 -6.10 -5.15
C PRO A 8 -30.46 -6.50 -6.31
N ALA A 9 -30.37 -7.81 -6.57
CA ALA A 9 -29.60 -8.35 -7.67
C ALA A 9 -30.06 -7.65 -8.96
N ARG A 10 -29.14 -6.96 -9.65
CA ARG A 10 -29.42 -6.42 -10.98
C ARG A 10 -29.82 -7.60 -11.86
N LYS A 11 -31.11 -7.68 -12.22
CA LYS A 11 -31.60 -8.61 -13.23
C LYS A 11 -31.05 -8.14 -14.58
N TYR A 12 -29.94 -8.72 -15.01
CA TYR A 12 -29.47 -8.56 -16.38
C TYR A 12 -30.53 -9.17 -17.32
N PRO A 13 -30.94 -8.47 -18.40
CA PRO A 13 -31.99 -8.93 -19.29
C PRO A 13 -31.62 -10.29 -19.89
N THR A 14 -32.49 -11.28 -19.68
CA THR A 14 -32.30 -12.72 -19.96
C THR A 14 -32.49 -13.08 -21.43
N THR A 15 -32.24 -12.14 -22.35
CA THR A 15 -32.31 -12.35 -23.81
C THR A 15 -30.93 -12.27 -24.44
N GLN A 16 -29.99 -13.04 -23.88
CA GLN A 16 -28.77 -13.40 -24.60
C GLN A 16 -29.04 -14.71 -25.34
N HIS A 17 -29.02 -14.67 -26.67
CA HIS A 17 -28.56 -15.82 -27.43
C HIS A 17 -27.24 -16.23 -26.79
N LEU A 18 -27.25 -17.35 -26.07
CA LEU A 18 -26.06 -17.84 -25.36
C LEU A 18 -25.00 -18.09 -26.42
N LEU A 19 -24.05 -17.17 -26.56
CA LEU A 19 -22.77 -17.46 -27.20
C LEU A 19 -22.27 -18.77 -26.60
N ASN A 20 -21.88 -19.71 -27.46
CA ASN A 20 -21.30 -20.93 -26.94
C ASN A 20 -20.01 -20.58 -26.18
N LYS A 21 -19.67 -21.38 -25.17
CA LYS A 21 -18.51 -21.11 -24.31
C LYS A 21 -17.23 -20.85 -25.11
N SER A 22 -16.98 -21.65 -26.16
CA SER A 22 -15.81 -21.49 -27.04
C SER A 22 -15.74 -20.13 -27.74
N GLN A 23 -16.87 -19.55 -28.17
CA GLN A 23 -16.89 -18.23 -28.81
C GLN A 23 -16.59 -17.13 -27.79
N CYS A 24 -17.15 -17.22 -26.59
CA CYS A 24 -16.81 -16.28 -25.52
C CYS A 24 -15.33 -16.36 -25.16
N ASP A 25 -14.79 -17.57 -24.96
CA ASP A 25 -13.39 -17.78 -24.62
C ASP A 25 -12.46 -17.19 -25.69
N HIS A 26 -12.79 -17.41 -26.97
CA HIS A 26 -12.05 -16.84 -28.09
C HIS A 26 -12.08 -15.30 -28.08
N ARG A 27 -13.26 -14.69 -27.89
CA ARG A 27 -13.42 -13.23 -27.84
C ARG A 27 -12.68 -12.60 -26.66
N LEU A 28 -12.68 -13.26 -25.50
CA LEU A 28 -11.93 -12.81 -24.32
C LEU A 28 -10.42 -12.96 -24.49
N ALA A 29 -9.96 -13.99 -25.20
CA ALA A 29 -8.56 -14.12 -25.56
C ALA A 29 -8.09 -12.95 -26.45
N ILE A 30 -8.91 -12.54 -27.42
CA ILE A 30 -8.63 -11.36 -28.28
C ILE A 30 -8.57 -10.08 -27.45
N LEU A 31 -9.49 -9.88 -26.50
CA LEU A 31 -9.42 -8.75 -25.57
C LEU A 31 -8.12 -8.74 -24.79
N LYS A 32 -7.75 -9.89 -24.21
CA LYS A 32 -6.53 -10.02 -23.42
C LYS A 32 -5.29 -9.71 -24.26
N GLU A 33 -5.23 -10.25 -25.47
CA GLU A 33 -4.12 -10.02 -26.41
C GLU A 33 -3.99 -8.54 -26.78
N ALA A 34 -5.09 -7.88 -27.19
CA ALA A 34 -5.10 -6.46 -27.51
C ALA A 34 -4.64 -5.59 -26.32
N TYR A 35 -5.08 -5.93 -25.11
CA TYR A 35 -4.68 -5.23 -23.90
C TYR A 35 -3.20 -5.45 -23.53
N ASP A 36 -2.73 -6.69 -23.59
CA ASP A 36 -1.31 -7.02 -23.34
C ASP A 36 -0.40 -6.34 -24.36
N ASP A 37 -0.81 -6.29 -25.63
CA ASP A 37 -0.08 -5.58 -26.70
C ASP A 37 0.02 -4.08 -26.39
N ALA A 38 -1.07 -3.43 -26.00
CA ALA A 38 -1.07 -2.02 -25.63
C ALA A 38 -0.24 -1.73 -24.36
N LEU A 39 -0.13 -2.69 -23.44
CA LEU A 39 0.64 -2.53 -22.20
C LEU A 39 2.16 -2.59 -22.39
N LYS A 40 2.66 -3.05 -23.56
CA LYS A 40 4.11 -3.18 -23.81
C LYS A 40 4.86 -1.85 -23.69
N SER A 41 4.23 -0.75 -24.06
CA SER A 41 4.81 0.60 -23.94
C SER A 41 4.32 1.36 -22.71
N TYR A 42 3.32 0.83 -21.99
CA TYR A 42 2.82 1.46 -20.78
C TYR A 42 3.85 1.32 -19.65
N PRO A 43 4.15 2.39 -18.88
CA PRO A 43 5.12 2.28 -17.80
C PRO A 43 4.76 1.22 -16.74
N ILE A 44 5.75 0.49 -16.24
CA ILE A 44 5.55 -0.61 -15.27
C ILE A 44 5.20 -0.07 -13.88
N TYR A 45 5.69 1.12 -13.53
CA TYR A 45 5.42 1.77 -12.25
C TYR A 45 4.02 2.37 -12.13
N LEU A 46 3.30 2.55 -13.23
CA LEU A 46 1.94 3.07 -13.16
C LEU A 46 0.95 1.95 -12.81
N PRO A 47 -0.06 2.20 -11.95
CA PRO A 47 -1.11 1.23 -11.67
C PRO A 47 -1.81 0.77 -12.95
N ARG A 48 -1.98 -0.54 -13.09
CA ARG A 48 -2.63 -1.17 -14.26
C ARG A 48 -3.89 -1.91 -13.81
N PRO A 49 -5.08 -1.57 -14.35
CA PRO A 49 -6.26 -2.40 -14.19
C PRO A 49 -6.05 -3.76 -14.86
N ARG A 50 -6.87 -4.74 -14.50
CA ARG A 50 -6.81 -6.07 -15.13
C ARG A 50 -7.62 -6.06 -16.43
N ALA A 51 -7.35 -7.02 -17.31
CA ALA A 51 -8.16 -7.23 -18.51
C ALA A 51 -9.65 -7.42 -18.17
N ALA A 52 -9.95 -8.04 -17.03
CA ALA A 52 -11.31 -8.15 -16.50
C ALA A 52 -11.94 -6.79 -16.18
N ASP A 53 -11.17 -5.83 -15.68
CA ASP A 53 -11.65 -4.48 -15.41
C ASP A 53 -11.91 -3.71 -16.72
N ILE A 54 -11.08 -3.94 -17.76
CA ILE A 54 -11.32 -3.44 -19.12
C ILE A 54 -12.61 -4.03 -19.72
N PHE A 55 -12.82 -5.34 -19.56
CA PHE A 55 -14.03 -6.03 -20.00
C PHE A 55 -15.30 -5.41 -19.41
N ALA A 56 -15.23 -4.91 -18.17
CA ALA A 56 -16.36 -4.29 -17.49
C ALA A 56 -16.77 -2.91 -18.06
N LEU A 57 -15.98 -2.32 -18.97
CA LEU A 57 -16.37 -1.08 -19.65
C LEU A 57 -17.53 -1.33 -20.62
N PRO A 58 -18.60 -0.51 -20.59
CA PRO A 58 -19.77 -0.72 -21.45
C PRO A 58 -19.45 -0.87 -22.94
N ARG A 59 -18.54 -0.03 -23.47
CA ARG A 59 -18.15 -0.10 -24.90
C ARG A 59 -17.46 -1.42 -25.27
N ILE A 60 -16.60 -1.94 -24.38
CA ILE A 60 -15.87 -3.19 -24.61
C ILE A 60 -16.81 -4.38 -24.42
N HIS A 61 -17.60 -4.37 -23.36
CA HIS A 61 -18.62 -5.38 -23.10
C HIS A 61 -19.60 -5.52 -24.27
N THR A 62 -20.11 -4.40 -24.80
CA THR A 62 -21.05 -4.37 -25.92
C THR A 62 -20.45 -5.06 -27.15
N ILE A 63 -19.21 -4.72 -27.53
CA ILE A 63 -18.53 -5.36 -28.65
C ILE A 63 -18.41 -6.87 -28.43
N LEU A 64 -17.99 -7.31 -27.24
CA LEU A 64 -17.74 -8.73 -26.97
C LEU A 64 -19.02 -9.55 -26.82
N ALA A 65 -20.05 -9.00 -26.20
CA ALA A 65 -21.29 -9.71 -25.87
C ALA A 65 -22.37 -9.61 -26.95
N GLU A 66 -22.47 -8.46 -27.65
CA GLU A 66 -23.57 -8.17 -28.58
C GLU A 66 -23.20 -8.38 -30.05
N THR A 67 -21.90 -8.47 -30.39
CA THR A 67 -21.50 -8.82 -31.76
C THR A 67 -22.05 -10.21 -32.12
N PRO A 68 -22.80 -10.37 -33.22
CA PRO A 68 -23.35 -11.64 -33.64
C PRO A 68 -22.29 -12.75 -33.75
N PRO A 69 -22.61 -14.02 -33.44
CA PRO A 69 -21.65 -15.13 -33.45
C PRO A 69 -20.90 -15.35 -34.78
N HIS A 70 -21.52 -14.99 -35.90
CA HIS A 70 -20.95 -15.14 -37.24
C HIS A 70 -19.97 -14.02 -37.62
N ILE A 71 -19.93 -12.93 -36.85
CA ILE A 71 -18.97 -11.85 -37.04
C ILE A 71 -17.76 -12.14 -36.15
N GLN A 72 -16.60 -12.27 -36.80
CA GLN A 72 -15.33 -12.43 -36.11
C GLN A 72 -14.92 -11.10 -35.49
N ILE A 73 -14.73 -11.08 -34.17
CA ILE A 73 -14.18 -9.92 -33.48
C ILE A 73 -12.68 -9.87 -33.78
N THR A 74 -12.15 -8.69 -34.07
CA THR A 74 -10.70 -8.46 -34.24
C THR A 74 -10.18 -7.47 -33.18
N LYS A 75 -8.85 -7.35 -33.05
CA LYS A 75 -8.23 -6.41 -32.09
C LYS A 75 -8.57 -4.97 -32.42
N GLU A 76 -8.67 -4.65 -33.71
CA GLU A 76 -9.00 -3.32 -34.22
C GLU A 76 -10.41 -2.89 -33.82
N MET A 77 -11.37 -3.82 -33.76
CA MET A 77 -12.73 -3.52 -33.30
C MET A 77 -12.78 -3.08 -31.85
N LEU A 78 -11.87 -3.57 -31.00
CA LEU A 78 -11.79 -3.18 -29.58
C LEU A 78 -11.17 -1.80 -29.39
N ASN A 79 -10.37 -1.34 -30.37
CA ASN A 79 -9.64 -0.08 -30.34
C ASN A 79 -8.85 0.11 -29.03
N ILE A 80 -8.15 -0.95 -28.61
CA ILE A 80 -7.23 -0.93 -27.46
C ILE A 80 -5.81 -0.88 -28.03
N THR A 81 -5.30 0.33 -28.14
CA THR A 81 -3.98 0.65 -28.70
C THR A 81 -3.19 1.44 -27.67
N GLU A 82 -1.88 1.58 -27.87
CA GLU A 82 -1.03 2.45 -27.05
C GLU A 82 -1.60 3.87 -26.90
N THR A 83 -2.13 4.46 -27.99
CA THR A 83 -2.65 5.83 -28.00
C THR A 83 -4.00 5.99 -27.29
N THR A 84 -4.82 4.95 -27.28
CA THR A 84 -6.15 4.96 -26.65
C THR A 84 -6.12 4.45 -25.21
N LEU A 85 -5.05 3.74 -24.83
CA LEU A 85 -4.90 3.14 -23.51
C LEU A 85 -5.07 4.16 -22.37
N PRO A 86 -4.45 5.35 -22.36
CA PRO A 86 -4.63 6.31 -21.26
C PRO A 86 -6.10 6.70 -21.04
N ALA A 87 -6.87 6.88 -22.11
CA ALA A 87 -8.30 7.18 -22.01
C ALA A 87 -9.09 5.99 -21.43
N ILE A 88 -8.78 4.76 -21.87
CA ILE A 88 -9.35 3.52 -21.32
C ILE A 88 -9.05 3.40 -19.81
N MET A 89 -7.82 3.70 -19.39
CA MET A 89 -7.43 3.70 -17.97
C MET A 89 -8.23 4.71 -17.16
N GLY A 90 -8.44 5.91 -17.70
CA GLY A 90 -9.28 6.95 -17.11
C GLY A 90 -10.72 6.47 -16.89
N ASP A 91 -11.31 5.83 -17.90
CA ASP A 91 -12.68 5.29 -17.82
C ASP A 91 -12.79 4.19 -16.75
N VAL A 92 -11.83 3.26 -16.70
CA VAL A 92 -11.83 2.19 -15.68
C VAL A 92 -11.67 2.78 -14.29
N LYS A 93 -10.76 3.73 -14.11
CA LYS A 93 -10.57 4.44 -12.84
C LYS A 93 -11.85 5.16 -12.42
N ALA A 94 -12.56 5.81 -13.34
CA ALA A 94 -13.83 6.47 -13.04
C ALA A 94 -14.90 5.46 -12.57
N VAL A 95 -14.99 4.29 -13.22
CA VAL A 95 -15.90 3.21 -12.79
C VAL A 95 -15.55 2.70 -11.39
N ILE A 96 -14.26 2.46 -11.11
CA ILE A 96 -13.82 2.00 -9.78
C ILE A 96 -14.07 3.08 -8.72
N ASN A 97 -13.74 4.34 -8.99
CA ASN A 97 -14.00 5.46 -8.10
C ASN A 97 -15.49 5.61 -7.79
N SER A 98 -16.35 5.48 -8.79
CA SER A 98 -17.81 5.50 -8.59
C SER A 98 -18.27 4.38 -7.64
N LYS A 99 -17.70 3.17 -7.76
CA LYS A 99 -17.99 2.08 -6.83
C LYS A 99 -17.43 2.35 -5.43
N LEU A 100 -16.21 2.87 -5.29
CA LEU A 100 -15.63 3.27 -4.00
C LEU A 100 -16.49 4.33 -3.31
N LEU A 101 -16.94 5.35 -4.06
CA LEU A 101 -17.89 6.35 -3.56
C LEU A 101 -19.17 5.69 -3.05
N SER A 102 -19.73 4.72 -3.80
CA SER A 102 -20.90 3.96 -3.32
C SER A 102 -20.65 3.22 -2.00
N LEU A 103 -19.45 2.69 -1.78
CA LEU A 103 -19.07 2.06 -0.50
C LEU A 103 -18.97 3.11 0.61
N VAL A 104 -18.40 4.28 0.33
CA VAL A 104 -18.36 5.42 1.26
C VAL A 104 -19.78 5.84 1.64
N ARG A 105 -20.70 6.02 0.67
CA ARG A 105 -22.11 6.35 0.94
C ARG A 105 -22.78 5.32 1.85
N GLN A 106 -22.48 4.05 1.63
CA GLN A 106 -23.04 2.96 2.43
C GLN A 106 -22.50 2.93 3.86
N GLY A 107 -21.23 3.29 4.05
CA GLY A 107 -20.56 3.32 5.36
C GLY A 107 -20.86 4.58 6.17
N LEU A 108 -20.93 5.74 5.52
CA LEU A 108 -21.11 7.06 6.12
C LEU A 108 -22.55 7.58 6.02
N ARG A 109 -23.57 6.71 6.08
CA ARG A 109 -24.98 7.00 5.74
C ARG A 109 -25.58 8.31 6.28
N ASN A 110 -25.07 8.83 7.40
CA ASN A 110 -25.58 10.01 8.07
C ASN A 110 -24.57 11.18 8.14
N ALA A 111 -23.37 11.01 7.59
CA ALA A 111 -22.35 12.07 7.60
C ALA A 111 -22.40 12.85 6.28
N SER A 112 -22.25 14.17 6.35
CA SER A 112 -21.99 15.01 5.19
C SER A 112 -20.53 14.89 4.79
N TYR A 113 -20.27 14.67 3.52
CA TYR A 113 -18.94 14.73 2.91
C TYR A 113 -19.08 15.21 1.47
N ASP A 114 -18.01 15.79 0.94
CA ASP A 114 -17.94 16.17 -0.45
C ASP A 114 -17.49 14.97 -1.30
N GLU A 115 -18.34 14.54 -2.24
CA GLU A 115 -18.05 13.39 -3.10
C GLU A 115 -16.84 13.60 -4.00
N ALA A 116 -16.49 14.85 -4.32
CA ALA A 116 -15.35 15.16 -5.17
C ALA A 116 -14.01 14.89 -4.47
N THR A 117 -13.96 15.13 -3.16
CA THR A 117 -12.71 15.10 -2.36
C THR A 117 -12.65 13.93 -1.38
N VAL A 118 -13.77 13.26 -1.07
CA VAL A 118 -13.81 12.24 -0.02
C VAL A 118 -12.82 11.09 -0.25
N LEU A 119 -12.54 10.69 -1.50
CA LEU A 119 -11.57 9.62 -1.77
C LEU A 119 -10.11 10.03 -1.53
N GLU A 120 -9.83 11.32 -1.41
CA GLU A 120 -8.50 11.89 -1.16
C GLU A 120 -8.23 12.11 0.34
N LEU A 121 -9.29 12.12 1.17
CA LEU A 121 -9.17 12.28 2.62
C LEU A 121 -8.37 11.14 3.26
N ALA A 122 -7.48 11.49 4.20
CA ALA A 122 -6.71 10.52 4.97
C ALA A 122 -7.58 9.62 5.85
N THR A 123 -8.82 10.03 6.11
CA THR A 123 -9.81 9.29 6.89
C THR A 123 -10.66 8.33 6.07
N THR A 124 -10.53 8.34 4.74
CA THR A 124 -11.29 7.44 3.86
C THR A 124 -10.59 6.10 3.74
N VAL A 125 -11.03 5.18 4.59
CA VAL A 125 -10.39 3.88 4.81
C VAL A 125 -11.29 2.74 4.33
N PHE A 126 -10.68 1.79 3.62
CA PHE A 126 -11.31 0.58 3.12
C PHE A 126 -10.70 -0.67 3.77
N ARG A 127 -11.45 -1.76 3.69
CA ARG A 127 -11.06 -3.10 4.11
C ARG A 127 -11.14 -4.03 2.91
N GLY A 128 -10.10 -4.83 2.71
CA GLY A 128 -9.99 -5.82 1.65
C GLY A 128 -10.54 -7.19 2.03
N PRO A 129 -10.39 -8.19 1.14
CA PRO A 129 -10.89 -9.55 1.34
C PRO A 129 -10.23 -10.28 2.52
N SER A 130 -8.95 -10.00 2.80
CA SER A 130 -8.25 -10.66 3.90
C SER A 130 -8.24 -9.82 5.18
N SER A 131 -8.13 -10.49 6.33
CA SER A 131 -8.05 -9.80 7.63
C SER A 131 -6.80 -8.95 7.77
N SER A 132 -5.74 -9.21 7.00
CA SER A 132 -4.50 -8.43 6.99
C SER A 132 -4.57 -7.20 6.09
N GLU A 133 -5.56 -7.09 5.21
CA GLU A 133 -5.79 -5.95 4.31
C GLU A 133 -6.77 -4.95 4.93
N ARG A 134 -6.48 -4.53 6.16
CA ARG A 134 -7.21 -3.45 6.83
C ARG A 134 -6.48 -2.13 6.66
N GLY A 135 -7.21 -1.03 6.68
CA GLY A 135 -6.58 0.29 6.66
C GLY A 135 -6.13 0.72 5.25
N MET A 136 -6.83 0.29 4.20
CA MET A 136 -6.47 0.67 2.83
C MET A 136 -6.97 2.08 2.51
N THR A 137 -6.12 2.89 1.90
CA THR A 137 -6.51 4.14 1.22
C THR A 137 -7.35 3.85 -0.03
N ALA A 138 -7.98 4.87 -0.62
CA ALA A 138 -8.69 4.72 -1.89
C ALA A 138 -7.78 4.22 -3.04
N SER A 139 -6.52 4.70 -3.07
CA SER A 139 -5.52 4.27 -4.07
C SER A 139 -5.14 2.79 -3.90
N GLU A 140 -4.91 2.35 -2.66
CA GLU A 140 -4.65 0.94 -2.35
C GLU A 140 -5.88 0.07 -2.67
N ALA A 141 -7.09 0.52 -2.35
CA ALA A 141 -8.33 -0.20 -2.65
C ALA A 141 -8.58 -0.33 -4.17
N THR A 142 -8.23 0.71 -4.95
CA THR A 142 -8.29 0.67 -6.43
C THR A 142 -7.33 -0.38 -6.98
N SER A 143 -6.14 -0.49 -6.40
CA SER A 143 -5.11 -1.46 -6.82
C SER A 143 -5.29 -2.86 -6.20
N CYS A 144 -6.23 -3.03 -5.27
CA CYS A 144 -6.44 -4.27 -4.54
C CYS A 144 -6.95 -5.37 -5.49
N THR A 145 -6.17 -6.44 -5.62
CA THR A 145 -6.58 -7.60 -6.41
C THR A 145 -7.37 -8.55 -5.53
N VAL A 146 -8.69 -8.51 -5.72
CA VAL A 146 -9.55 -9.54 -5.14
C VAL A 146 -9.36 -10.80 -5.97
N SER A 147 -8.67 -11.78 -5.40
CA SER A 147 -8.77 -13.16 -5.87
C SER A 147 -10.01 -13.74 -5.20
N SER A 148 -11.05 -14.05 -5.97
CA SER A 148 -12.19 -14.77 -5.41
C SER A 148 -11.67 -16.09 -4.85
N SER A 149 -11.63 -16.18 -3.51
CA SER A 149 -11.40 -17.44 -2.80
C SER A 149 -12.49 -18.37 -3.27
N ARG A 150 -12.14 -19.30 -4.19
CA ARG A 150 -13.06 -20.26 -4.80
C ARG A 150 -13.62 -21.16 -3.70
N ASN A 151 -14.72 -20.73 -3.07
CA ASN A 151 -15.64 -21.68 -2.48
C ASN A 151 -16.26 -22.40 -3.67
N LYS A 152 -15.71 -23.58 -4.00
CA LYS A 152 -16.02 -24.36 -5.20
C LYS A 152 -17.50 -24.78 -5.26
N ASP A 153 -18.23 -24.62 -4.16
CA ASP A 153 -19.48 -25.33 -3.96
C ASP A 153 -20.74 -24.55 -4.36
N GLU A 154 -20.67 -23.26 -4.73
CA GLU A 154 -21.89 -22.45 -4.80
C GLU A 154 -22.24 -21.70 -6.09
N GLN A 155 -21.43 -21.67 -7.15
CA GLN A 155 -21.85 -20.94 -8.36
C GLN A 155 -21.53 -21.64 -9.68
N ALA A 156 -22.56 -22.24 -10.27
CA ALA A 156 -22.71 -22.56 -11.69
C ALA A 156 -22.87 -21.28 -12.55
N ASN A 157 -22.15 -20.21 -12.23
CA ASN A 157 -22.23 -18.96 -12.98
C ASN A 157 -21.23 -18.99 -14.14
N ASN A 158 -21.76 -19.09 -15.36
CA ASN A 158 -21.00 -19.03 -16.62
C ASN A 158 -19.99 -17.87 -16.66
N LEU A 159 -20.28 -16.74 -16.00
CA LEU A 159 -19.38 -15.58 -15.96
C LEU A 159 -18.03 -15.89 -15.30
N PHE A 160 -17.96 -16.78 -14.32
CA PHE A 160 -16.71 -17.08 -13.62
C PHE A 160 -15.75 -17.89 -14.49
N ASP A 161 -16.29 -18.86 -15.23
CA ASP A 161 -15.53 -19.61 -16.24
C ASP A 161 -14.96 -18.67 -17.30
N LEU A 162 -15.74 -17.68 -17.75
CA LEU A 162 -15.30 -16.68 -18.72
C LEU A 162 -14.15 -15.82 -18.19
N LEU A 163 -14.22 -15.36 -16.94
CA LEU A 163 -13.18 -14.50 -16.36
C LEU A 163 -11.85 -15.23 -16.13
N SER A 164 -11.84 -16.57 -16.14
CA SER A 164 -10.60 -17.34 -16.05
C SER A 164 -9.65 -17.05 -17.22
N VAL A 165 -10.18 -16.77 -18.43
CA VAL A 165 -9.39 -16.38 -19.61
C VAL A 165 -8.65 -15.06 -19.38
N LEU A 166 -9.24 -14.14 -18.60
CA LEU A 166 -8.68 -12.82 -18.32
C LEU A 166 -7.70 -12.81 -17.12
N ASN A 167 -7.43 -13.97 -16.50
CA ASN A 167 -6.57 -14.12 -15.34
C ASN A 167 -6.96 -13.23 -14.13
N GLY A 168 -8.25 -12.98 -13.92
CA GLY A 168 -8.71 -12.22 -12.76
C GLY A 168 -10.19 -11.90 -12.76
N ASP A 169 -10.71 -11.55 -11.58
CA ASP A 169 -12.08 -11.10 -11.41
C ASP A 169 -12.26 -9.62 -11.78
N ILE A 170 -13.46 -9.19 -12.11
CA ILE A 170 -13.78 -7.75 -12.23
C ILE A 170 -13.71 -7.10 -10.84
N TRP A 171 -13.19 -5.88 -10.73
CA TRP A 171 -12.96 -5.16 -9.48
C TRP A 171 -14.19 -5.18 -8.57
N ASN A 172 -13.96 -5.69 -7.36
CA ASN A 172 -14.91 -5.86 -6.25
C ASN A 172 -16.24 -6.55 -6.60
N THR A 173 -16.26 -7.46 -7.57
CA THR A 173 -17.51 -8.17 -7.94
C THR A 173 -18.03 -9.07 -6.82
N SER A 174 -17.13 -9.61 -5.99
CA SER A 174 -17.49 -10.40 -4.81
C SER A 174 -17.92 -9.55 -3.61
N GLY A 175 -17.86 -8.22 -3.69
CA GLY A 175 -18.17 -7.32 -2.56
C GLY A 175 -17.20 -7.44 -1.38
N SER A 176 -16.00 -7.99 -1.60
CA SER A 176 -15.01 -8.19 -0.55
C SER A 176 -14.31 -6.92 -0.08
N ILE A 177 -14.26 -5.89 -0.94
CA ILE A 177 -13.81 -4.56 -0.57
C ILE A 177 -15.00 -3.80 0.01
N THR A 178 -14.85 -3.29 1.23
CA THR A 178 -15.89 -2.55 1.95
C THR A 178 -15.31 -1.29 2.59
N PHE A 179 -16.15 -0.30 2.88
CA PHE A 179 -15.73 0.86 3.67
C PHE A 179 -15.51 0.46 5.13
N ASP A 180 -14.34 0.76 5.69
CA ASP A 180 -13.98 0.38 7.05
C ASP A 180 -14.32 1.49 8.04
N CYS A 181 -15.53 1.46 8.59
CA CYS A 181 -15.95 2.44 9.61
C CYS A 181 -15.04 2.46 10.84
N THR A 182 -14.45 1.32 11.21
CA THR A 182 -13.50 1.25 12.33
C THR A 182 -12.18 1.91 11.94
N GLY A 183 -11.71 1.66 10.71
CA GLY A 183 -10.54 2.32 10.12
C GLY A 183 -10.69 3.82 10.03
N HIS A 184 -11.84 4.29 9.54
CA HIS A 184 -12.18 5.70 9.48
C HIS A 184 -12.08 6.36 10.86
N ASN A 185 -12.72 5.78 11.89
CA ASN A 185 -12.66 6.32 13.25
C ASN A 185 -11.25 6.32 13.84
N ALA A 186 -10.44 5.29 13.57
CA ALA A 186 -9.05 5.23 13.99
C ALA A 186 -8.21 6.34 13.32
N ALA A 187 -8.39 6.52 12.01
CA ALA A 187 -7.75 7.59 11.25
C ALA A 187 -8.14 8.97 11.80
N CYS A 188 -9.43 9.23 12.02
CA CYS A 188 -9.90 10.49 12.61
C CYS A 188 -9.24 10.80 13.97
N ARG A 189 -9.03 9.78 14.81
CA ARG A 189 -8.36 9.95 16.12
C ARG A 189 -6.87 10.26 15.96
N LEU A 190 -6.18 9.56 15.06
CA LEU A 190 -4.77 9.79 14.79
C LEU A 190 -4.52 11.16 14.15
N LEU A 191 -5.40 11.62 13.24
CA LEU A 191 -5.30 12.97 12.68
C LEU A 191 -5.48 14.05 13.75
N LYS A 192 -6.42 13.87 14.68
CA LYS A 192 -6.55 14.77 15.84
C LYS A 192 -5.31 14.77 16.74
N LEU A 193 -4.67 13.62 16.93
CA LEU A 193 -3.39 13.51 17.66
C LEU A 193 -2.27 14.29 16.95
N CYS A 194 -2.30 14.33 15.62
CA CYS A 194 -1.40 15.13 14.79
C CYS A 194 -1.81 16.61 14.68
N GLU A 195 -2.82 17.05 15.43
CA GLU A 195 -3.31 18.44 15.46
C GLU A 195 -3.82 18.94 14.08
N VAL A 196 -4.36 18.03 13.25
CA VAL A 196 -4.96 18.37 11.94
C VAL A 196 -6.46 18.02 11.90
N ASP A 197 -7.20 18.65 10.99
CA ASP A 197 -8.64 18.47 10.86
C ASP A 197 -9.00 17.19 10.06
N PRO A 198 -9.60 16.16 10.69
CA PRO A 198 -9.94 14.92 10.00
C PRO A 198 -10.99 15.03 8.89
N THR A 199 -11.72 16.15 8.83
CA THR A 199 -12.77 16.35 7.82
C THR A 199 -12.25 16.89 6.49
N THR A 200 -11.07 17.51 6.51
CA THR A 200 -10.48 18.20 5.34
C THR A 200 -9.11 17.67 4.96
N THR A 201 -8.35 17.12 5.92
CA THR A 201 -6.98 16.66 5.65
C THR A 201 -6.94 15.44 4.72
N THR A 202 -6.19 15.61 3.64
CA THR A 202 -5.93 14.64 2.58
C THR A 202 -4.77 13.69 2.93
N ILE A 203 -4.68 12.59 2.20
CA ILE A 203 -3.55 11.66 2.26
C ILE A 203 -2.24 12.37 1.88
N SER A 204 -2.28 13.27 0.90
CA SER A 204 -1.09 13.99 0.43
C SER A 204 -0.52 14.88 1.53
N GLU A 205 -1.37 15.68 2.18
CA GLU A 205 -0.97 16.55 3.30
C GLU A 205 -0.39 15.73 4.47
N MET A 206 -1.01 14.58 4.80
CA MET A 206 -0.47 13.71 5.85
C MET A 206 0.88 13.07 5.48
N ASN A 207 1.10 12.76 4.20
CA ASN A 207 2.38 12.25 3.72
C ASN A 207 3.45 13.34 3.72
N GLU A 208 3.09 14.59 3.45
CA GLU A 208 4.00 15.74 3.50
C GLU A 208 4.37 16.08 4.95
N LEU A 209 3.40 16.06 5.87
CA LEU A 209 3.63 16.25 7.30
C LEU A 209 4.53 15.14 7.89
N ASP A 210 4.43 13.93 7.34
CA ASP A 210 5.11 12.71 7.76
C ASP A 210 5.24 12.56 9.30
N PRO A 211 4.12 12.56 10.04
CA PRO A 211 4.18 12.49 11.49
C PRO A 211 4.58 11.09 11.94
N ILE A 212 5.42 11.06 12.98
CA ILE A 212 5.93 9.83 13.58
C ILE A 212 5.17 9.54 14.84
N ILE A 213 4.59 8.34 14.89
CA ILE A 213 3.67 7.94 15.94
C ILE A 213 4.26 6.72 16.66
N GLU A 214 4.26 6.78 17.99
CA GLU A 214 4.61 5.67 18.86
C GLU A 214 3.35 5.03 19.42
N CYS A 215 3.33 3.69 19.47
CA CYS A 215 2.32 2.94 20.20
C CYS A 215 2.87 2.54 21.58
N ILE A 216 2.52 3.30 22.63
CA ILE A 216 2.99 3.03 23.99
C ILE A 216 2.47 1.70 24.54
N GLY A 217 1.29 1.26 24.08
CA GLY A 217 0.70 -0.02 24.49
C GLY A 217 1.39 -1.25 23.89
N CYS A 218 2.25 -1.06 22.89
CA CYS A 218 3.04 -2.13 22.26
C CYS A 218 4.54 -2.02 22.57
N ASN A 219 4.94 -1.17 23.51
CA ASN A 219 6.31 -1.15 24.01
C ASN A 219 6.58 -2.45 24.79
N LYS A 220 7.61 -3.20 24.40
CA LYS A 220 8.02 -4.44 25.09
C LYS A 220 9.49 -4.34 25.46
N LEU A 221 9.86 -4.97 26.58
CA LEU A 221 11.24 -4.97 27.06
C LEU A 221 12.25 -5.51 26.03
N ARG A 222 11.86 -6.54 25.26
CA ARG A 222 12.74 -7.18 24.27
C ARG A 222 12.80 -6.46 22.93
N SER A 223 11.64 -6.05 22.41
CA SER A 223 11.54 -5.43 21.08
C SER A 223 11.62 -3.91 21.10
N GLY A 224 11.69 -3.30 22.30
CA GLY A 224 11.70 -1.86 22.50
C GLY A 224 10.41 -1.15 22.10
N ARG A 225 10.56 0.13 21.77
CA ARG A 225 9.49 1.06 21.39
C ARG A 225 8.99 0.75 19.99
N LEU A 226 7.67 0.74 19.82
CA LEU A 226 7.06 0.57 18.51
C LEU A 226 6.75 1.93 17.88
N VAL A 227 7.63 2.39 17.00
CA VAL A 227 7.53 3.66 16.28
C VAL A 227 7.21 3.42 14.80
N MET A 228 6.33 4.24 14.23
CA MET A 228 5.86 4.06 12.85
C MET A 228 5.37 5.37 12.20
N THR A 229 5.18 5.33 10.88
CA THR A 229 4.48 6.40 10.14
C THR A 229 2.99 6.40 10.45
N TRP A 230 2.32 7.53 10.19
CA TRP A 230 0.88 7.69 10.42
C TRP A 230 0.02 6.61 9.73
N SER A 231 0.34 6.26 8.49
CA SER A 231 -0.40 5.26 7.71
C SER A 231 -0.22 3.85 8.30
N ARG A 232 0.98 3.53 8.81
CA ARG A 232 1.23 2.29 9.56
C ARG A 232 0.52 2.30 10.92
N ALA A 233 0.38 3.46 11.58
CA ALA A 233 -0.36 3.58 12.84
C ALA A 233 -1.84 3.22 12.68
N ILE A 234 -2.50 3.64 11.59
CA ILE A 234 -3.88 3.23 11.30
C ILE A 234 -3.99 1.71 11.16
N LYS A 235 -3.12 1.10 10.34
CA LYS A 235 -3.11 -0.35 10.11
C LYS A 235 -2.83 -1.11 11.42
N HIS A 236 -1.87 -0.63 12.21
CA HIS A 236 -1.54 -1.17 13.51
C HIS A 236 -2.72 -1.10 14.48
N ALA A 237 -3.39 0.04 14.57
CA ALA A 237 -4.56 0.22 15.42
C ALA A 237 -5.68 -0.80 15.11
N LEU A 238 -5.87 -1.10 13.82
CA LEU A 238 -6.87 -2.06 13.36
C LEU A 238 -6.49 -3.53 13.61
N ASN A 239 -5.20 -3.85 13.59
CA ASN A 239 -4.71 -5.22 13.75
C ASN A 239 -4.50 -5.59 15.23
N CYS A 240 -4.00 -4.67 16.04
CA CYS A 240 -3.75 -4.87 17.47
C CYS A 240 -4.95 -4.52 18.35
N ARG A 241 -6.13 -4.27 17.75
CA ARG A 241 -7.37 -3.87 18.43
C ARG A 241 -7.24 -2.59 19.26
N HIS A 242 -6.28 -1.73 18.94
CA HIS A 242 -6.12 -0.41 19.56
C HIS A 242 -6.98 0.67 18.91
N ALA A 243 -7.76 0.34 17.87
CA ALA A 243 -8.64 1.29 17.17
C ALA A 243 -9.56 2.07 18.12
N ASN A 244 -9.93 1.50 19.28
CA ASN A 244 -10.79 2.13 20.27
C ASN A 244 -10.08 2.89 21.39
N ASN A 245 -8.74 2.84 21.46
CA ASN A 245 -7.98 3.44 22.54
C ASN A 245 -6.92 4.42 21.99
N PRO A 246 -7.28 5.71 21.78
CA PRO A 246 -6.34 6.70 21.28
C PRO A 246 -5.18 6.98 22.24
N SER A 247 -5.36 6.73 23.55
CA SER A 247 -4.32 6.92 24.56
C SER A 247 -3.13 5.99 24.38
N ASN A 248 -3.23 4.95 23.55
CA ASN A 248 -2.11 4.08 23.20
C ASN A 248 -1.16 4.72 22.18
N PHE A 249 -1.49 5.88 21.61
CA PHE A 249 -0.67 6.55 20.60
C PHE A 249 -0.17 7.90 21.09
N VAL A 250 1.11 8.16 20.85
CA VAL A 250 1.73 9.46 21.13
C VAL A 250 2.49 9.95 19.90
N LEU A 251 2.45 11.25 19.66
CA LEU A 251 3.18 11.89 18.57
C LEU A 251 4.62 12.17 19.02
N ILE A 252 5.60 11.66 18.26
CA ILE A 252 7.01 11.97 18.48
C ILE A 252 7.37 13.25 17.72
N ARG A 253 8.11 14.15 18.37
CA ARG A 253 8.57 15.43 17.79
C ARG A 253 10.10 15.58 17.88
N GLY A 254 10.63 16.58 17.18
CA GLY A 254 12.04 16.97 17.27
C GLY A 254 13.03 15.94 16.72
N THR A 255 14.20 15.87 17.33
CA THR A 255 15.33 15.01 16.94
C THR A 255 14.97 13.53 16.96
N GLU A 256 14.16 13.10 17.93
CA GLU A 256 13.69 11.72 18.06
C GLU A 256 12.82 11.29 16.87
N ALA A 257 11.96 12.17 16.36
CA ALA A 257 11.17 11.88 15.16
C ALA A 257 12.06 11.74 13.92
N GLN A 258 13.13 12.54 13.80
CA GLN A 258 14.08 12.44 12.70
C GLN A 258 14.85 11.12 12.73
N LYS A 259 15.36 10.70 13.90
CA LYS A 259 16.01 9.39 14.07
C LYS A 259 15.05 8.25 13.68
N ALA A 260 13.81 8.32 14.15
CA ALA A 260 12.80 7.33 13.80
C ALA A 260 12.50 7.27 12.29
N ARG A 261 12.45 8.40 11.59
CA ARG A 261 12.30 8.43 10.11
C ARG A 261 13.45 7.70 9.42
N LEU A 262 14.69 7.96 9.83
CA LEU A 262 15.87 7.29 9.27
C LEU A 262 15.81 5.78 9.53
N GLY A 263 15.47 5.36 10.75
CA GLY A 263 15.32 3.95 11.11
C GLY A 263 14.19 3.25 10.33
N ILE A 264 13.03 3.91 10.17
CA ILE A 264 11.91 3.40 9.37
C ILE A 264 12.33 3.26 7.90
N LYS A 265 13.00 4.28 7.34
CA LYS A 265 13.48 4.25 5.96
C LYS A 265 14.46 3.07 5.75
N ALA A 266 15.45 2.93 6.61
CA ALA A 266 16.39 1.81 6.57
C ALA A 266 15.68 0.45 6.71
N SER A 267 14.68 0.34 7.60
CA SER A 267 13.88 -0.87 7.78
C SER A 267 13.06 -1.22 6.53
N LEU A 268 12.46 -0.23 5.86
CA LEU A 268 11.72 -0.43 4.62
C LEU A 268 12.62 -0.86 3.47
N GLU A 269 13.86 -0.34 3.40
CA GLU A 269 14.87 -0.76 2.44
C GLU A 269 15.33 -2.22 2.71
N LYS A 270 15.49 -2.62 3.98
CA LYS A 270 15.88 -3.99 4.38
C LYS A 270 14.74 -5.02 4.28
N GLY A 271 13.48 -4.61 4.47
CA GLY A 271 12.33 -5.52 4.61
C GLY A 271 12.16 -6.56 3.47
N PRO A 272 12.37 -6.18 2.20
CA PRO A 272 12.28 -7.13 1.09
C PRO A 272 13.36 -8.21 1.09
N TYR A 273 14.54 -7.92 1.65
CA TYR A 273 15.60 -8.92 1.86
C TYR A 273 15.20 -9.94 2.93
N LEU A 274 14.54 -9.50 4.00
CA LEU A 274 14.16 -10.38 5.12
C LEU A 274 13.00 -11.33 4.75
N ARG A 275 12.03 -10.89 3.94
CA ARG A 275 10.93 -11.79 3.49
C ARG A 275 11.42 -13.02 2.74
N TYR A 276 12.59 -12.93 2.09
CA TYR A 276 13.20 -14.03 1.36
C TYR A 276 13.73 -15.13 2.29
N LYS A 277 14.45 -14.77 3.36
CA LYS A 277 15.13 -15.75 4.23
C LYS A 277 14.18 -16.69 4.97
N TYR A 278 12.97 -16.25 5.32
CA TYR A 278 12.16 -16.97 6.32
C TYR A 278 11.08 -17.92 5.78
N ARG A 279 10.84 -18.03 4.47
CA ARG A 279 9.65 -18.76 3.96
C ARG A 279 9.91 -19.95 3.04
N ASN A 280 11.15 -20.37 2.77
CA ASN A 280 11.46 -21.40 1.76
C ASN A 280 10.76 -21.15 0.40
N ALA A 281 10.34 -19.91 0.16
CA ALA A 281 9.74 -19.50 -1.10
C ALA A 281 10.90 -19.27 -2.07
N PRO A 282 10.77 -19.67 -3.35
CA PRO A 282 11.75 -19.29 -4.36
C PRO A 282 11.95 -17.77 -4.32
N PRO A 283 13.19 -17.28 -4.55
CA PRO A 283 13.49 -15.85 -4.49
C PRO A 283 12.46 -15.10 -5.33
N ALA A 284 11.72 -14.21 -4.67
CA ALA A 284 10.80 -13.35 -5.40
C ALA A 284 11.68 -12.45 -6.27
N ARG A 285 11.68 -12.70 -7.58
CA ARG A 285 12.43 -11.86 -8.53
C ARG A 285 12.04 -10.40 -8.32
N SER A 286 13.05 -9.59 -8.05
CA SER A 286 12.95 -8.14 -8.04
C SER A 286 12.82 -7.69 -9.49
N VAL A 287 11.87 -6.82 -9.79
CA VAL A 287 11.68 -6.27 -11.14
C VAL A 287 11.96 -4.77 -11.08
N CYS A 288 12.86 -4.29 -11.93
CA CYS A 288 13.13 -2.87 -12.08
C CYS A 288 11.89 -2.20 -12.69
N MET A 289 11.36 -1.19 -12.00
CA MET A 289 10.14 -0.52 -12.42
C MET A 289 10.35 0.42 -13.63
N HIS A 290 11.59 0.76 -13.95
CA HIS A 290 11.94 1.62 -15.08
C HIS A 290 12.07 0.84 -16.40
N CYS A 291 12.71 -0.33 -16.37
CA CYS A 291 13.04 -1.08 -17.59
C CYS A 291 12.53 -2.54 -17.60
N GLY A 292 11.94 -3.02 -16.51
CA GLY A 292 11.44 -4.40 -16.40
C GLY A 292 12.54 -5.45 -16.17
N HIS A 293 13.81 -5.04 -16.01
CA HIS A 293 14.92 -5.93 -15.70
C HIS A 293 14.63 -6.75 -14.44
N GLN A 294 15.01 -8.02 -14.42
CA GLN A 294 14.74 -8.92 -13.30
C GLN A 294 16.03 -9.33 -12.62
N GLU A 295 16.04 -9.29 -11.29
CA GLU A 295 17.15 -9.78 -10.47
C GLU A 295 16.64 -10.68 -9.37
N ASP A 296 17.36 -11.77 -9.11
CA ASP A 296 17.01 -12.69 -8.04
C ASP A 296 17.35 -12.12 -6.65
N MET A 297 18.32 -11.20 -6.57
CA MET A 297 18.80 -10.59 -5.33
C MET A 297 18.56 -9.08 -5.33
N PRO A 298 17.99 -8.49 -4.25
CA PRO A 298 17.74 -7.05 -4.24
C PRO A 298 19.05 -6.21 -4.21
N GLY A 299 20.18 -6.79 -3.79
CA GLY A 299 21.50 -6.17 -3.92
C GLY A 299 21.92 -5.97 -5.38
N ALA A 300 21.69 -6.98 -6.23
CA ALA A 300 21.90 -6.87 -7.68
C ALA A 300 20.94 -5.85 -8.31
N MET A 301 19.67 -5.82 -7.86
CA MET A 301 18.72 -4.78 -8.29
C MET A 301 19.19 -3.36 -7.93
N ARG A 302 19.83 -3.18 -6.76
CA ARG A 302 20.40 -1.88 -6.37
C ARG A 302 21.54 -1.47 -7.30
N LEU A 303 22.46 -2.37 -7.60
CA LEU A 303 23.54 -2.12 -8.56
C LEU A 303 22.97 -1.77 -9.94
N HIS A 304 21.99 -2.53 -10.41
CA HIS A 304 21.28 -2.22 -11.66
C HIS A 304 20.69 -0.80 -11.67
N LEU A 305 20.00 -0.39 -10.60
CA LEU A 305 19.46 0.97 -10.48
C LEU A 305 20.56 2.04 -10.46
N GLN A 306 21.68 1.75 -9.80
CA GLN A 306 22.81 2.68 -9.72
C GLN A 306 23.55 2.80 -11.06
N ASP A 307 23.74 1.71 -11.80
CA ASP A 307 24.55 1.67 -13.02
C ASP A 307 23.77 2.08 -14.27
N ILE A 308 22.48 1.73 -14.35
CA ILE A 308 21.65 1.94 -15.54
C ILE A 308 20.76 3.18 -15.40
N HIS A 309 20.36 3.52 -14.17
CA HIS A 309 19.43 4.61 -13.88
C HIS A 309 20.09 5.74 -13.07
N SER A 310 21.42 5.85 -13.13
CA SER A 310 22.21 6.89 -12.45
C SER A 310 21.64 8.28 -12.75
N GLY A 311 21.13 8.96 -11.71
CA GLY A 311 20.46 10.27 -11.83
C GLY A 311 18.97 10.25 -11.46
N SER A 312 18.34 9.08 -11.32
CA SER A 312 16.94 8.93 -10.90
C SER A 312 16.78 8.29 -9.51
N LEU A 313 17.83 8.32 -8.67
CA LEU A 313 17.78 7.77 -7.30
C LEU A 313 16.93 8.61 -6.32
N SER A 314 16.33 9.72 -6.77
CA SER A 314 15.41 10.52 -5.95
C SER A 314 13.97 9.98 -5.90
N ALA A 315 13.61 8.96 -6.67
CA ALA A 315 12.23 8.49 -6.75
C ALA A 315 12.06 7.12 -6.08
N GLU A 316 11.41 7.12 -4.91
CA GLU A 316 10.71 6.00 -4.26
C GLU A 316 11.03 4.58 -4.79
N PHE A 317 11.98 3.90 -4.15
CA PHE A 317 12.15 2.46 -4.30
C PHE A 317 10.94 1.72 -3.71
N ARG A 318 9.86 1.58 -4.48
CA ARG A 318 8.71 0.74 -4.13
C ARG A 318 8.96 -0.67 -4.65
N LEU A 319 9.50 -1.54 -3.80
CA LEU A 319 9.48 -2.97 -4.08
C LEU A 319 8.03 -3.47 -4.01
N TRP A 320 7.42 -3.63 -5.18
CA TRP A 320 6.13 -4.30 -5.29
C TRP A 320 6.35 -5.79 -5.00
N PRO A 321 5.67 -6.40 -4.02
CA PRO A 321 5.77 -7.84 -3.85
C PRO A 321 5.20 -8.51 -5.09
N SER A 322 6.05 -9.16 -5.89
CA SER A 322 5.64 -10.09 -6.95
C SER A 322 4.64 -11.09 -6.37
N ARG A 323 3.34 -10.91 -6.68
CA ARG A 323 2.20 -11.83 -6.47
C ARG A 323 2.35 -12.87 -5.33
N ALA A 324 2.79 -12.44 -4.14
CA ALA A 324 2.86 -13.31 -2.97
C ALA A 324 1.63 -13.07 -2.11
N ARG A 325 0.73 -14.07 -2.09
CA ARG A 325 -0.32 -14.22 -1.08
C ARG A 325 0.32 -14.22 0.33
N ASP A 326 -0.42 -13.66 1.29
CA ASP A 326 -0.18 -13.68 2.75
C ASP A 326 0.76 -12.64 3.37
N SER A 327 0.18 -11.48 3.65
CA SER A 327 0.64 -10.45 4.61
C SER A 327 0.24 -10.77 6.06
N ARG A 328 0.44 -12.01 6.54
CA ARG A 328 0.26 -12.30 7.97
C ARG A 328 1.49 -11.84 8.77
N ASN A 329 1.21 -10.96 9.74
CA ASN A 329 2.05 -10.54 10.85
C ASN A 329 3.41 -9.90 10.47
N MET A 330 3.38 -8.59 10.23
CA MET A 330 4.59 -7.76 10.11
C MET A 330 4.73 -6.85 11.34
N GLY A 331 4.85 -7.47 12.52
CA GLY A 331 5.65 -6.85 13.57
C GLY A 331 7.09 -6.97 13.12
N CYS A 332 7.76 -5.85 12.89
CA CYS A 332 9.21 -5.86 12.75
C CYS A 332 9.75 -6.29 14.13
N ASP A 333 10.14 -7.55 14.29
CA ASP A 333 11.01 -7.92 15.40
C ASP A 333 12.34 -7.22 15.16
N TRP A 334 12.66 -6.30 16.05
CA TRP A 334 13.90 -5.51 16.10
C TRP A 334 15.06 -6.31 16.72
N GLU A 335 14.87 -7.61 16.96
CA GLU A 335 15.73 -8.39 17.87
C GLU A 335 17.17 -8.64 17.34
N ASP A 336 17.47 -8.46 16.06
CA ASP A 336 18.80 -8.80 15.50
C ASP A 336 19.77 -7.60 15.32
N PHE A 337 19.47 -6.42 15.86
CA PHE A 337 20.34 -5.24 15.69
C PHE A 337 21.35 -4.99 16.82
N LYS A 338 21.33 -5.80 17.88
CA LYS A 338 22.24 -5.61 19.03
C LYS A 338 23.55 -6.38 18.95
N GLU A 339 23.72 -7.34 18.04
CA GLU A 339 24.92 -8.18 18.02
C GLU A 339 26.06 -7.68 17.11
N GLU A 340 25.86 -6.67 16.26
CA GLU A 340 26.93 -6.17 15.35
C GLU A 340 27.65 -4.89 15.84
N GLU A 341 27.20 -4.25 16.93
CA GLU A 341 27.87 -3.05 17.48
C GLU A 341 28.79 -3.35 18.69
N GLU A 342 28.79 -4.58 19.21
CA GLU A 342 29.65 -4.99 20.35
C GLU A 342 30.94 -5.73 19.94
N GLU A 343 31.23 -5.95 18.65
CA GLU A 343 32.45 -6.64 18.19
C GLU A 343 33.61 -5.71 17.72
N GLU A 344 33.49 -4.38 17.82
CA GLU A 344 34.57 -3.44 17.42
C GLU A 344 35.29 -2.73 18.58
N GLU A 345 35.00 -3.05 19.85
CA GLU A 345 35.69 -2.47 21.02
C GLU A 345 36.39 -3.55 21.86
N GLU A 346 37.46 -4.19 21.37
CA GLU A 346 38.45 -4.87 22.25
C GLU A 346 39.75 -5.21 21.48
N GLU A 347 40.52 -4.19 21.10
CA GLU A 347 41.97 -4.32 20.89
C GLU A 347 42.66 -3.09 21.50
N TYR A 348 42.67 -3.06 22.84
CA TYR A 348 43.55 -2.16 23.61
C TYR A 348 44.96 -2.74 23.57
N ASP A 349 45.82 -2.11 22.77
CA ASP A 349 47.26 -2.36 22.69
C ASP A 349 47.92 -1.82 23.96
N ASP A 350 48.48 -2.74 24.74
CA ASP A 350 49.16 -2.50 26.02
C ASP A 350 50.61 -2.14 25.71
N SER A 351 50.86 -0.87 25.38
CA SER A 351 52.21 -0.31 25.29
C SER A 351 52.45 0.61 26.48
N GLU A 352 53.08 0.03 27.51
CA GLU A 352 53.85 0.71 28.54
C GLU A 352 54.88 1.63 27.86
N ASP A 353 54.78 2.94 28.09
CA ASP A 353 55.93 3.83 28.03
C ASP A 353 55.76 4.89 29.13
N ASP A 354 56.61 4.73 30.14
CA ASP A 354 57.00 5.72 31.13
C ASP A 354 57.44 7.01 30.41
N ASP A 355 56.97 8.17 30.87
CA ASP A 355 57.86 9.32 31.00
C ASP A 355 57.26 10.37 31.95
N GLU A 356 58.00 10.56 33.03
CA GLU A 356 57.88 11.61 34.03
C GLU A 356 58.00 12.99 33.35
N ASN A 357 57.10 13.93 33.68
CA ASN A 357 57.56 15.31 33.80
C ASN A 357 56.68 16.13 34.76
N GLU A 358 57.32 16.51 35.87
CA GLU A 358 56.90 17.52 36.83
C GLU A 358 57.03 18.93 36.23
N SER A 359 56.06 19.81 36.49
CA SER A 359 56.21 21.24 36.85
C SER A 359 54.80 21.86 36.92
N GLU A 360 54.34 22.22 38.11
CA GLU A 360 54.41 23.58 38.69
C GLU A 360 53.51 24.58 37.93
N GLU A 361 52.36 24.89 38.49
CA GLU A 361 52.06 26.15 39.20
C GLU A 361 51.28 27.11 38.29
N GLU A 362 50.05 27.45 38.67
CA GLU A 362 49.72 28.82 39.07
C GLU A 362 48.22 28.94 39.39
N GLU A 363 47.98 29.42 40.62
CA GLU A 363 46.73 29.93 41.14
C GLU A 363 46.22 31.10 40.30
N GLN A 364 44.90 31.21 40.11
CA GLN A 364 44.26 32.51 40.27
C GLN A 364 42.75 32.40 40.54
N GLU A 365 42.44 32.84 41.75
CA GLU A 365 41.12 33.26 42.23
C GLU A 365 40.49 34.29 41.29
N SER A 366 39.17 34.24 41.11
CA SER A 366 38.36 35.47 41.21
C SER A 366 36.87 35.12 41.32
N GLU A 367 36.37 35.46 42.49
CA GLU A 367 34.98 35.74 42.80
C GLU A 367 34.40 36.75 41.81
N SER A 368 33.14 36.59 41.42
CA SER A 368 32.23 37.74 41.37
C SER A 368 30.78 37.27 41.50
N GLU A 369 30.25 37.57 42.67
CA GLU A 369 28.83 37.74 42.96
C GLU A 369 28.21 38.78 42.02
N GLY A 370 26.94 38.58 41.67
CA GLY A 370 26.16 39.49 40.86
C GLY A 370 24.68 39.30 41.14
N ASP A 371 24.25 39.75 42.32
CA ASP A 371 22.87 40.14 42.61
C ASP A 371 22.52 41.45 41.88
N GLU A 372 21.34 41.56 41.27
CA GLU A 372 20.44 42.74 41.26
C GLU A 372 19.24 42.44 40.34
N TYR A 373 18.03 42.23 40.88
CA TYR A 373 16.97 43.24 41.08
C TYR A 373 16.58 44.05 39.83
N SER A 374 15.33 43.91 39.39
CA SER A 374 14.35 45.01 39.24
C SER A 374 13.04 44.53 38.58
N ASP A 375 11.94 44.89 39.22
CA ASP A 375 10.56 44.82 38.78
C ASP A 375 10.26 45.62 37.50
N GLU A 376 9.26 45.18 36.73
CA GLU A 376 8.08 45.97 36.33
C GLU A 376 6.91 45.07 35.87
#